data_AF-A0A2N2KR44-F1
#
_entry.id   AF-A0A2N2KR44-F1
#
_cell.length_a   1.000
_cell.length_b   1.000
_cell.length_c   1.000
_cell.angle_alpha   90.00
_cell.angle_beta   90.00
_cell.angle_gamma   90.00
#
_symmetry.space_group_name_H-M   'P 1'
#
loop_
_entity.id
_entity.type
_entity.pdbx_description
1 polymer ?
#
loop_
_entity_poly.entity_id
_entity_poly.type
_entity_poly.pdbx_seq_one_letter_code
_entity_poly.pdbx_strand_id
1 'polypeptide(L)'
;MLPELRNSKQYQTHTYRNVQKMVSAGVSTRIPHTSLAKDITNSVLLSFIKEDAEVANLQSWVSTKIAQCTETHISELWQYCYSYALMLLKNEDSAQEISQTVMISLIQSRQPVEYVKAWLKGAVNNQAMLFLKMQKRDSTLYSALANEMKAVREPVPANDSELEKQLGDKAIRKYLSKEEYQIFSDMKKFPSVKAYAEAKGINYSLARKSKQQILTNLKACCLKKQGWADTPDILDYRQMVNIKRFFDKLLEHAIIGDFSMMFHYADKAIIPSLAKCFSGFKEVSDWGIHMNPDGSFEVYIIDITNEDNPTTINMAITLNKANYIKIINCRNLELMAIIPEDVLGPLPLEKGRCTLSLDQIKAYL
;
A
#
# COMPACT_ATOMS: atom_id res chain seq x y z
N MET A 1 -26.28 -32.76 77.85
CA MET A 1 -26.09 -33.65 76.69
C MET A 1 -24.78 -33.28 76.03
N LEU A 2 -23.95 -34.29 75.79
CA LEU A 2 -22.49 -34.24 75.88
C LEU A 2 -21.77 -33.52 74.71
N PRO A 3 -20.64 -32.82 74.98
CA PRO A 3 -19.70 -32.27 73.99
C PRO A 3 -18.92 -33.32 73.16
N GLU A 4 -19.23 -34.62 73.29
CA GLU A 4 -18.40 -35.72 72.79
C GLU A 4 -18.65 -36.10 71.32
N LEU A 5 -19.59 -35.45 70.62
CA LEU A 5 -19.79 -35.64 69.18
C LEU A 5 -18.86 -34.79 68.29
N ARG A 6 -18.06 -33.89 68.88
CA ARG A 6 -17.18 -32.95 68.14
C ARG A 6 -15.92 -33.58 67.54
N ASN A 7 -15.53 -34.78 67.98
CA ASN A 7 -14.35 -35.52 67.49
C ASN A 7 -14.69 -36.69 66.55
N SER A 8 -15.82 -36.64 65.84
CA SER A 8 -16.05 -37.61 64.76
C SER A 8 -15.44 -37.10 63.45
N LYS A 9 -14.59 -37.91 62.81
CA LYS A 9 -14.13 -37.70 61.42
C LYS A 9 -15.30 -37.38 60.45
N GLN A 10 -16.51 -37.82 60.80
CA GLN A 10 -17.75 -37.56 60.06
C GLN A 10 -18.20 -36.08 60.11
N TYR A 11 -18.07 -35.38 61.24
CA TYR A 11 -18.43 -33.95 61.35
C TYR A 11 -17.51 -33.07 60.51
N GLN A 12 -16.20 -33.31 60.57
CA GLN A 12 -15.20 -32.62 59.74
C GLN A 12 -15.42 -32.88 58.24
N THR A 13 -15.81 -34.10 57.87
CA THR A 13 -16.13 -34.47 56.48
C THR A 13 -17.39 -33.76 55.96
N HIS A 14 -18.40 -33.58 56.81
CA HIS A 14 -19.65 -32.90 56.42
C HIS A 14 -19.44 -31.40 56.22
N THR A 15 -18.73 -30.75 57.15
CA THR A 15 -18.39 -29.31 57.04
C THR A 15 -17.54 -29.04 55.81
N TYR A 16 -16.54 -29.86 55.52
CA TYR A 16 -15.71 -29.74 54.33
C TYR A 16 -16.53 -29.86 53.04
N ARG A 17 -17.45 -30.84 52.95
CA ARG A 17 -18.34 -31.00 51.78
C ARG A 17 -19.27 -29.81 51.58
N ASN A 18 -19.76 -29.20 52.67
CA ASN A 18 -20.59 -28.00 52.59
C ASN A 18 -19.80 -26.80 52.08
N VAL A 19 -18.57 -26.59 52.59
CA VAL A 19 -17.65 -25.56 52.08
C VAL A 19 -17.32 -25.81 50.61
N GLN A 20 -17.02 -27.04 50.22
CA GLN A 20 -16.74 -27.40 48.83
C GLN A 20 -17.88 -27.00 47.88
N LYS A 21 -19.14 -27.31 48.25
CA LYS A 21 -20.31 -26.90 47.47
C LYS A 21 -20.46 -25.38 47.39
N MET A 22 -20.29 -24.68 48.52
CA MET A 22 -20.39 -23.21 48.58
C MET A 22 -19.31 -22.53 47.74
N VAL A 23 -18.08 -23.02 47.81
CA VAL A 23 -16.94 -22.50 47.03
C VAL A 23 -17.17 -22.76 45.54
N SER A 24 -17.49 -24.00 45.14
CA SER A 24 -17.72 -24.31 43.72
C SER A 24 -18.85 -23.48 43.12
N ALA A 25 -19.99 -23.33 43.81
CA ALA A 25 -21.09 -22.50 43.35
C ALA A 25 -20.70 -21.01 43.29
N GLY A 26 -20.02 -20.51 44.32
CA GLY A 26 -19.60 -19.11 44.41
C GLY A 26 -18.57 -18.72 43.34
N VAL A 27 -17.60 -19.59 43.07
CA VAL A 27 -16.57 -19.36 42.04
C VAL A 27 -17.17 -19.47 40.63
N SER A 28 -17.98 -20.50 40.35
CA SER A 28 -18.61 -20.66 39.02
C SER A 28 -19.57 -19.53 38.67
N THR A 29 -20.17 -18.86 39.65
CA THR A 29 -21.01 -17.67 39.42
C THR A 29 -20.20 -16.45 38.98
N ARG A 30 -18.95 -16.33 39.46
CA ARG A 30 -18.08 -15.17 39.18
C ARG A 30 -17.15 -15.39 38.00
N ILE A 31 -16.77 -16.63 37.73
CA ILE A 31 -15.76 -17.00 36.73
C ILE A 31 -16.34 -18.09 35.85
N PRO A 32 -16.80 -17.75 34.63
CA PRO A 32 -17.40 -18.71 33.71
C PRO A 32 -16.35 -19.68 33.13
N HIS A 33 -15.07 -19.33 33.15
CA HIS A 33 -14.00 -20.17 32.61
C HIS A 33 -13.66 -21.33 33.56
N THR A 34 -13.94 -22.56 33.13
CA THR A 34 -13.94 -23.77 33.97
C THR A 34 -12.58 -24.11 34.58
N SER A 35 -11.47 -23.94 33.86
CA SER A 35 -10.13 -24.21 34.40
C SER A 35 -9.73 -23.21 35.49
N LEU A 36 -10.05 -21.93 35.28
CA LEU A 36 -9.77 -20.86 36.26
C LEU A 36 -10.64 -21.07 37.50
N ALA A 37 -11.91 -21.44 37.31
CA ALA A 37 -12.81 -21.75 38.40
C ALA A 37 -12.31 -22.93 39.24
N LYS A 38 -11.73 -23.96 38.63
CA LYS A 38 -11.12 -25.10 39.34
C LYS A 38 -9.90 -24.67 40.16
N ASP A 39 -8.99 -23.91 39.56
CA ASP A 39 -7.76 -23.47 40.24
C ASP A 39 -8.07 -22.57 41.45
N ILE A 40 -9.02 -21.65 41.30
CA ILE A 40 -9.47 -20.76 42.37
C ILE A 40 -10.22 -21.55 43.46
N THR A 41 -11.08 -22.49 43.07
CA THR A 41 -11.75 -23.40 44.02
C THR A 41 -10.73 -24.16 44.87
N ASN A 42 -9.70 -24.74 44.23
CA ASN A 42 -8.65 -25.47 44.92
C ASN A 42 -7.85 -24.57 45.87
N SER A 43 -7.52 -23.35 45.46
CA SER A 43 -6.81 -22.37 46.30
C SER A 43 -7.61 -22.02 47.57
N VAL A 44 -8.91 -21.73 47.42
CA VAL A 44 -9.81 -21.43 48.56
C VAL A 44 -9.95 -22.63 49.50
N LEU A 45 -10.07 -23.85 48.96
CA LEU A 45 -10.16 -25.07 49.77
C LEU A 45 -8.86 -25.39 50.50
N LEU A 46 -7.71 -25.10 49.90
CA LEU A 46 -6.41 -25.23 50.57
C LEU A 46 -6.28 -24.21 51.70
N SER A 47 -6.75 -22.97 51.52
CA SER A 47 -6.82 -21.99 52.60
C SER A 47 -7.73 -22.45 53.73
N PHE A 48 -8.87 -23.07 53.43
CA PHE A 48 -9.78 -23.62 54.43
C PHE A 48 -9.11 -24.69 55.30
N ILE A 49 -8.33 -25.59 54.68
CA ILE A 49 -7.60 -26.66 55.39
C ILE A 49 -6.48 -26.08 56.27
N LYS A 50 -5.82 -25.01 55.81
CA LYS A 50 -4.69 -24.40 56.53
C LYS A 50 -5.10 -23.50 57.70
N GLU A 51 -6.28 -22.90 57.65
CA GLU A 51 -6.72 -21.92 58.65
C GLU A 51 -7.38 -22.55 59.89
N ASP A 52 -7.47 -23.89 59.98
CA ASP A 52 -8.03 -24.67 61.11
C ASP A 52 -9.32 -24.06 61.70
N ALA A 53 -10.16 -23.54 60.82
CA ALA A 53 -10.97 -22.39 61.17
C ALA A 53 -12.31 -22.79 61.81
N GLU A 54 -12.46 -22.51 63.10
CA GLU A 54 -13.77 -22.29 63.75
C GLU A 54 -14.37 -20.97 63.23
N VAL A 55 -14.83 -20.97 61.97
CA VAL A 55 -15.40 -19.77 61.35
C VAL A 55 -16.82 -19.55 61.87
N ALA A 56 -17.01 -18.51 62.70
CA ALA A 56 -18.33 -18.12 63.21
C ALA A 56 -19.35 -17.78 62.10
N ASN A 57 -18.87 -17.30 60.95
CA ASN A 57 -19.69 -17.04 59.75
C ASN A 57 -19.03 -17.61 58.49
N LEU A 58 -19.29 -18.89 58.23
CA LEU A 58 -18.73 -19.65 57.10
C LEU A 58 -19.02 -18.99 55.74
N GLN A 59 -20.21 -18.42 55.56
CA GLN A 59 -20.62 -17.83 54.29
C GLN A 59 -19.88 -16.53 53.99
N SER A 60 -19.69 -15.67 55.00
CA SER A 60 -18.89 -14.47 54.87
C SER A 60 -17.43 -14.80 54.56
N TRP A 61 -16.86 -15.80 55.23
CA TRP A 61 -15.48 -16.24 55.00
C TRP A 61 -15.29 -16.76 53.57
N VAL A 62 -16.20 -17.63 53.09
CA VAL A 62 -16.16 -18.16 51.71
C VAL A 62 -16.21 -17.03 50.69
N SER A 63 -17.11 -16.06 50.84
CA SER A 63 -17.23 -14.93 49.90
C SER A 63 -15.94 -14.08 49.83
N THR A 64 -15.36 -13.77 51.00
CA THR A 64 -14.11 -13.00 51.10
C THR A 64 -12.94 -13.76 50.48
N LYS A 65 -12.79 -15.05 50.79
CA LYS A 65 -11.69 -15.87 50.25
C LYS A 65 -11.81 -16.07 48.75
N ILE A 66 -13.02 -16.26 48.21
CA ILE A 66 -13.23 -16.31 46.76
C ILE A 66 -12.75 -15.02 46.10
N ALA A 67 -13.10 -13.85 46.64
CA ALA A 67 -12.66 -12.57 46.08
C ALA A 67 -11.14 -12.43 46.09
N GLN A 68 -10.50 -12.70 47.24
CA GLN A 68 -9.05 -12.61 47.40
C GLN A 68 -8.31 -13.57 46.46
N CYS A 69 -8.67 -14.85 46.46
CA CYS A 69 -8.03 -15.85 45.60
C CYS A 69 -8.24 -15.55 44.11
N THR A 70 -9.39 -15.00 43.73
CA THR A 70 -9.66 -14.58 42.35
C THR A 70 -8.73 -13.45 41.94
N GLU A 71 -8.64 -12.38 42.74
CA GLU A 71 -7.79 -11.23 42.45
C GLU A 71 -6.32 -11.61 42.36
N THR A 72 -5.83 -12.41 43.32
CA THR A 72 -4.45 -12.92 43.29
C THR A 72 -4.17 -13.72 42.02
N HIS A 73 -5.06 -14.66 41.67
CA HIS A 73 -4.85 -15.51 40.51
C HIS A 73 -4.88 -14.74 39.18
N ILE A 74 -5.82 -13.80 39.03
CA ILE A 74 -5.89 -12.94 37.83
C ILE A 74 -4.68 -12.02 37.76
N SER A 75 -4.24 -11.44 38.88
CA SER A 75 -3.04 -10.59 38.93
C SER A 75 -1.78 -11.36 38.54
N GLU A 76 -1.61 -12.60 39.01
CA GLU A 76 -0.47 -13.45 38.64
C GLU A 76 -0.44 -13.76 37.14
N LEU A 77 -1.59 -14.11 36.56
CA LEU A 77 -1.70 -14.39 35.13
C LEU A 77 -1.47 -13.13 34.29
N TRP A 78 -2.00 -11.99 34.72
CA TRP A 78 -1.76 -10.71 34.06
C TRP A 78 -0.28 -10.33 34.12
N GLN A 79 0.37 -10.45 35.28
CA GLN A 79 1.80 -10.16 35.45
C GLN A 79 2.66 -11.09 34.59
N TYR A 80 2.27 -12.36 34.45
CA TYR A 80 2.93 -13.31 33.55
C TYR A 80 2.84 -12.85 32.09
N CYS A 81 1.66 -12.42 31.64
CA CYS A 81 1.46 -11.91 30.28
C CYS A 81 2.25 -10.62 30.04
N TYR A 82 2.16 -9.66 30.97
CA TYR A 82 2.85 -8.38 30.91
C TYR A 82 4.37 -8.56 30.84
N SER A 83 4.95 -9.36 31.74
CA SER A 83 6.39 -9.60 31.77
C SER A 83 6.89 -10.22 30.45
N TYR A 84 6.11 -11.15 29.88
CA TYR A 84 6.46 -11.78 28.61
C TYR A 84 6.29 -10.82 27.42
N ALA A 85 5.23 -10.02 27.39
CA ALA A 85 5.01 -9.01 26.35
C ALA A 85 6.09 -7.92 26.38
N LEU A 86 6.49 -7.46 27.58
CA LEU A 86 7.56 -6.50 27.78
C LEU A 86 8.91 -7.02 27.29
N MET A 87 9.20 -8.30 27.54
CA MET A 87 10.42 -8.95 27.01
C MET A 87 10.44 -8.95 25.48
N LEU A 88 9.30 -9.16 24.82
CA LEU A 88 9.19 -9.22 23.36
C LEU A 88 9.24 -7.82 22.71
N LEU A 89 8.53 -6.84 23.29
CA LEU A 89 8.28 -5.54 22.65
C LEU A 89 9.17 -4.41 23.19
N LYS A 90 9.73 -4.56 24.40
CA LYS A 90 10.54 -3.55 25.09
C LYS A 90 9.86 -2.17 25.18
N ASN A 91 8.53 -2.16 25.22
CA ASN A 91 7.70 -0.98 25.33
C ASN A 91 6.59 -1.26 26.35
N GLU A 92 6.49 -0.42 27.38
CA GLU A 92 5.58 -0.64 28.51
C GLU A 92 4.11 -0.51 28.12
N ASP A 93 3.76 0.52 27.35
CA ASP A 93 2.38 0.78 26.90
C ASP A 93 1.84 -0.39 26.07
N SER A 94 2.62 -0.85 25.09
CA SER A 94 2.25 -1.95 24.20
C SER A 94 2.16 -3.27 24.96
N ALA A 95 3.05 -3.48 25.94
CA ALA A 95 3.03 -4.67 26.79
C ALA A 95 1.78 -4.71 27.68
N GLN A 96 1.35 -3.55 28.20
CA GLN A 96 0.14 -3.41 28.99
C GLN A 96 -1.12 -3.65 28.15
N GLU A 97 -1.21 -3.08 26.95
CA GLU A 97 -2.36 -3.26 26.07
C GLU A 97 -2.52 -4.72 25.64
N ILE A 98 -1.42 -5.37 25.26
CA ILE A 98 -1.44 -6.78 24.83
C ILE A 98 -1.77 -7.71 26.00
N SER A 99 -1.20 -7.48 27.19
CA SER A 99 -1.49 -8.31 28.36
C SER A 99 -2.97 -8.19 28.76
N GLN A 100 -3.55 -7.00 28.72
CA GLN A 100 -4.98 -6.79 28.97
C GLN A 100 -5.84 -7.50 27.92
N THR A 101 -5.52 -7.33 26.63
CA THR A 101 -6.27 -7.95 25.52
C THR A 101 -6.27 -9.47 25.60
N VAL A 102 -5.13 -10.07 25.92
CA VAL A 102 -4.99 -11.53 26.07
C VAL A 102 -5.75 -12.02 27.30
N MET A 103 -5.71 -11.30 28.42
CA MET A 103 -6.48 -11.65 29.62
C MET A 103 -7.99 -11.59 29.38
N ILE A 104 -8.47 -10.56 28.68
CA ILE A 104 -9.88 -10.46 28.26
C ILE A 104 -10.26 -11.66 27.39
N SER A 105 -9.40 -12.00 26.42
CA SER A 105 -9.62 -13.15 25.52
C SER A 105 -9.69 -14.48 26.28
N LEU A 106 -8.87 -14.65 27.33
CA LEU A 106 -8.93 -15.83 28.19
C LEU A 106 -10.27 -15.91 28.95
N ILE A 107 -10.68 -14.79 29.57
CA ILE A 107 -11.91 -14.73 30.38
C ILE A 107 -13.16 -14.96 29.52
N GLN A 108 -13.15 -14.45 28.28
CA GLN A 108 -14.24 -14.59 27.31
C GLN A 108 -14.20 -15.91 26.53
N SER A 109 -13.15 -16.72 26.67
CA SER A 109 -13.03 -17.99 25.96
C SER A 109 -14.15 -18.94 26.38
N ARG A 110 -14.90 -19.41 25.38
CA ARG A 110 -15.92 -20.46 25.57
C ARG A 110 -15.32 -21.87 25.60
N GLN A 111 -14.08 -22.02 25.15
CA GLN A 111 -13.39 -23.31 25.14
C GLN A 111 -12.55 -23.47 26.41
N PRO A 112 -12.58 -24.65 27.05
CA PRO A 112 -11.75 -24.91 28.22
C PRO A 112 -10.27 -24.91 27.83
N VAL A 113 -9.49 -24.05 28.46
CA VAL A 113 -8.04 -24.03 28.30
C VAL A 113 -7.40 -24.91 29.37
N GLU A 114 -6.80 -26.03 28.97
CA GLU A 114 -6.20 -27.00 29.90
C GLU A 114 -4.91 -26.47 30.54
N TYR A 115 -4.03 -25.85 29.74
CA TYR A 115 -2.76 -25.26 30.20
C TYR A 115 -2.76 -23.74 30.04
N VAL A 116 -3.35 -23.03 31.01
CA VAL A 116 -3.57 -21.58 30.96
C VAL A 116 -2.29 -20.80 30.68
N LYS A 117 -1.19 -21.04 31.40
CA LYS A 117 0.08 -20.30 31.19
C LYS A 117 0.69 -20.53 29.80
N ALA A 118 0.66 -21.76 29.29
CA ALA A 118 1.17 -22.08 27.95
C ALA A 118 0.33 -21.39 26.86
N TRP A 119 -1.00 -21.42 27.02
CA TRP A 119 -1.92 -20.72 26.14
C TRP A 119 -1.71 -19.21 26.16
N LEU A 120 -1.58 -18.60 27.36
CA LEU A 120 -1.31 -17.17 27.51
C LEU A 120 0.00 -16.77 26.83
N LYS A 121 1.06 -17.57 26.98
CA LYS A 121 2.33 -17.34 26.30
C LYS A 121 2.16 -17.35 24.77
N GLY A 122 1.43 -18.32 24.22
CA GLY A 122 1.12 -18.38 22.79
C GLY A 122 0.30 -17.19 22.30
N ALA A 123 -0.73 -16.81 23.06
CA ALA A 123 -1.61 -15.69 22.74
C ALA A 123 -0.86 -14.34 22.75
N VAL A 124 -0.04 -14.09 23.77
CA VAL A 124 0.83 -12.90 23.85
C VAL A 124 1.79 -12.84 22.67
N ASN A 125 2.44 -13.95 22.32
CA ASN A 125 3.35 -14.00 21.17
C ASN A 125 2.63 -13.66 19.85
N ASN A 126 1.44 -14.21 19.64
CA ASN A 126 0.64 -13.94 18.44
C ASN A 126 0.23 -12.45 18.36
N GLN A 127 -0.24 -11.87 19.46
CA GLN A 127 -0.61 -10.45 19.52
C GLN A 127 0.60 -9.54 19.31
N ALA A 128 1.75 -9.84 19.94
CA ALA A 128 3.00 -9.11 19.73
C ALA A 128 3.46 -9.17 18.26
N MET A 129 3.35 -10.32 17.62
CA MET A 129 3.68 -10.48 16.19
C MET A 129 2.75 -9.67 15.29
N LEU A 130 1.45 -9.60 15.59
CA LEU A 130 0.50 -8.76 14.85
C LEU A 130 0.84 -7.28 15.01
N PHE A 131 1.11 -6.84 16.24
CA PHE A 131 1.53 -5.48 16.55
C PHE A 131 2.78 -5.06 15.75
N LEU A 132 3.84 -5.89 15.76
CA LEU A 132 5.07 -5.62 15.00
C LEU A 132 4.84 -5.58 13.48
N LYS A 133 3.95 -6.42 12.95
CA LYS A 133 3.57 -6.38 11.53
C LYS A 133 2.86 -5.07 11.18
N MET A 134 1.93 -4.62 12.02
CA MET A 134 1.23 -3.34 11.82
C MET A 134 2.20 -2.17 11.89
N GLN A 135 3.07 -2.12 12.91
CA GLN A 135 4.08 -1.07 13.06
C GLN A 135 5.02 -0.98 11.85
N LYS A 136 5.46 -2.13 11.30
CA LYS A 136 6.28 -2.16 10.08
C LYS A 136 5.52 -1.64 8.87
N ARG A 137 4.25 -2.01 8.72
CA ARG A 137 3.40 -1.52 7.63
C ARG A 137 3.23 0.00 7.73
N ASP A 138 2.93 0.50 8.92
CA ASP A 138 2.69 1.92 9.14
C ASP A 138 3.98 2.73 8.95
N SER A 139 5.13 2.24 9.42
CA SER A 139 6.45 2.84 9.12
C SER A 139 6.74 2.88 7.62
N THR A 140 6.39 1.81 6.89
CA THR A 140 6.53 1.77 5.43
C THR A 140 5.64 2.82 4.77
N LEU A 141 4.39 2.95 5.22
CA LEU A 141 3.44 3.96 4.75
C LEU A 141 3.95 5.38 5.01
N TYR A 142 4.42 5.66 6.23
CA TYR A 142 5.02 6.96 6.57
C TYR A 142 6.24 7.26 5.71
N SER A 143 7.09 6.27 5.44
CA SER A 143 8.24 6.46 4.55
C SER A 143 7.82 6.73 3.10
N ALA A 144 6.76 6.06 2.62
CA ALA A 144 6.19 6.29 1.30
C ALA A 144 5.60 7.71 1.21
N LEU A 145 4.82 8.12 2.19
CA LEU A 145 4.21 9.45 2.28
C LEU A 145 5.28 10.55 2.39
N ALA A 146 6.32 10.35 3.19
CA ALA A 146 7.43 11.29 3.30
C ALA A 146 8.23 11.41 2.00
N ASN A 147 8.40 10.31 1.26
CA ASN A 147 9.02 10.33 -0.06
C ASN A 147 8.12 11.00 -1.11
N GLU A 148 6.81 10.78 -1.04
CA GLU A 148 5.83 11.44 -1.89
C GLU A 148 5.79 12.95 -1.63
N MET A 149 5.79 13.38 -0.37
CA MET A 149 5.91 14.80 0.00
C MET A 149 7.21 15.44 -0.46
N LYS A 150 8.32 14.69 -0.50
CA LYS A 150 9.59 15.17 -1.08
C LYS A 150 9.50 15.28 -2.60
N ALA A 151 8.91 14.29 -3.26
CA ALA A 151 8.74 14.26 -4.70
C ALA A 151 7.79 15.35 -5.22
N VAL A 152 6.79 15.77 -4.43
CA VAL A 152 5.89 16.89 -4.75
C VAL A 152 6.63 18.24 -4.72
N ARG A 153 7.75 18.36 -4.00
CA ARG A 153 8.52 19.61 -3.87
C ARG A 153 9.66 19.77 -4.87
N GLU A 154 10.02 18.71 -5.61
CA GLU A 154 11.10 18.80 -6.58
C GLU A 154 10.55 19.29 -7.93
N PRO A 155 10.99 20.46 -8.42
CA PRO A 155 10.56 20.96 -9.72
C PRO A 155 11.00 19.99 -10.83
N VAL A 156 10.22 19.96 -11.91
CA VAL A 156 10.60 19.23 -13.13
C VAL A 156 11.99 19.69 -13.55
N PRO A 157 12.96 18.78 -13.76
CA PRO A 157 14.26 19.17 -14.27
C PRO A 157 14.09 19.84 -15.63
N ALA A 158 14.55 21.08 -15.76
CA ALA A 158 14.31 21.90 -16.94
C ALA A 158 15.12 21.43 -18.16
N ASN A 159 16.17 20.63 -17.94
CA ASN A 159 16.99 20.05 -18.99
C ASN A 159 17.69 18.75 -18.55
N ASP A 160 18.18 17.99 -19.53
CA ASP A 160 18.87 16.70 -19.32
C ASP A 160 20.11 16.80 -18.41
N SER A 161 20.80 17.94 -18.41
CA SER A 161 22.00 18.18 -17.61
C SER A 161 21.68 18.41 -16.12
N GLU A 162 20.55 19.05 -15.84
CA GLU A 162 20.02 19.22 -14.48
C GLU A 162 19.48 17.90 -13.92
N LEU A 163 18.81 17.10 -14.75
CA LEU A 163 18.33 15.77 -14.37
C LEU A 163 19.48 14.87 -13.87
N GLU A 164 20.63 14.89 -14.56
CA GLU A 164 21.83 14.16 -14.14
C GLU A 164 22.43 14.67 -12.82
N LYS A 165 22.35 15.98 -12.55
CA LYS A 165 22.89 16.59 -11.32
C LYS A 165 21.98 16.39 -10.11
N GLN A 166 20.67 16.40 -10.32
CA GLN A 166 19.68 16.21 -9.27
C GLN A 166 19.59 14.75 -8.83
N LEU A 167 19.78 13.81 -9.76
CA LEU A 167 19.75 12.38 -9.45
C LEU A 167 21.12 11.87 -8.99
N GLY A 168 21.23 11.47 -7.71
CA GLY A 168 22.44 10.79 -7.22
C GLY A 168 22.67 9.44 -7.93
N ASP A 169 23.93 9.00 -8.03
CA ASP A 169 24.32 7.77 -8.77
C ASP A 169 23.53 6.52 -8.33
N LYS A 170 23.12 6.45 -7.05
CA LYS A 170 22.27 5.36 -6.53
C LYS A 170 20.86 5.35 -7.13
N ALA A 171 20.28 6.52 -7.37
CA ALA A 171 18.97 6.65 -8.02
C ALA A 171 19.07 6.30 -9.51
N ILE A 172 20.10 6.80 -10.20
CA ILE A 172 20.37 6.50 -11.61
C ILE A 172 20.49 4.97 -11.82
N ARG A 173 21.27 4.29 -10.98
CA ARG A 173 21.41 2.83 -11.03
C ARG A 173 20.10 2.07 -10.79
N LYS A 174 19.16 2.65 -10.04
CA LYS A 174 17.84 2.06 -9.80
C LYS A 174 16.87 2.30 -10.97
N TYR A 175 17.11 3.34 -11.78
CA TYR A 175 16.16 3.79 -12.80
C TYR A 175 16.49 3.24 -14.19
N LEU A 176 17.77 2.98 -14.46
CA LEU A 176 18.24 2.38 -15.70
C LEU A 176 18.38 0.86 -15.59
N SER A 177 18.30 0.16 -16.73
CA SER A 177 18.71 -1.24 -16.80
C SER A 177 20.22 -1.39 -16.55
N LYS A 178 20.67 -2.61 -16.25
CA LYS A 178 22.10 -2.89 -16.00
C LYS A 178 22.98 -2.48 -17.19
N GLU A 179 22.51 -2.75 -18.40
CA GLU A 179 23.22 -2.43 -19.65
C GLU A 179 23.27 -0.92 -19.90
N GLU A 180 22.13 -0.24 -19.78
CA GLU A 180 22.06 1.22 -19.95
C GLU A 180 22.90 1.96 -18.90
N TYR A 181 22.90 1.49 -17.66
CA TYR A 181 23.73 2.07 -16.60
C TYR A 181 25.22 1.90 -16.90
N GLN A 182 25.63 0.76 -17.44
CA GLN A 182 27.04 0.55 -17.83
C GLN A 182 27.45 1.48 -18.96
N ILE A 183 26.60 1.64 -19.98
CA ILE A 183 26.83 2.58 -21.09
C ILE A 183 26.91 4.01 -20.56
N PHE A 184 25.98 4.41 -19.68
CA PHE A 184 25.96 5.73 -19.06
C PHE A 184 27.21 6.01 -18.22
N SER A 185 27.58 5.06 -17.36
CA SER A 185 28.77 5.17 -16.51
C SER A 185 30.05 5.22 -17.34
N ASP A 186 30.13 4.46 -18.43
CA ASP A 186 31.27 4.51 -19.35
C ASP A 186 31.32 5.85 -20.10
N MET A 187 30.19 6.38 -20.56
CA MET A 187 30.12 7.69 -21.23
C MET A 187 30.59 8.82 -20.31
N LYS A 188 30.24 8.78 -19.02
CA LYS A 188 30.62 9.79 -18.01
C LYS A 188 32.14 9.89 -17.78
N LYS A 189 32.90 8.84 -18.14
CA LYS A 189 34.37 8.84 -18.05
C LYS A 189 35.04 9.70 -19.12
N PHE A 190 34.30 10.10 -20.16
CA PHE A 190 34.83 10.89 -21.28
C PHE A 190 34.28 12.32 -21.24
N PRO A 191 35.07 13.32 -21.66
CA PRO A 191 34.66 14.73 -21.62
C PRO A 191 33.58 15.08 -22.66
N SER A 192 33.40 14.25 -23.70
CA SER A 192 32.38 14.47 -24.72
C SER A 192 31.89 13.15 -25.31
N VAL A 193 30.68 13.19 -25.90
CA VAL A 193 30.12 12.05 -26.66
C VAL A 193 31.02 11.67 -27.84
N LYS A 194 31.72 12.65 -28.43
CA LYS A 194 32.67 12.44 -29.52
C LYS A 194 33.90 11.65 -29.05
N ALA A 195 34.49 12.03 -27.91
CA ALA A 195 35.61 11.31 -27.32
C ALA A 195 35.23 9.88 -26.89
N TYR A 196 34.00 9.68 -26.39
CA TYR A 196 33.47 8.34 -26.12
C TYR A 196 33.32 7.52 -27.40
N ALA A 197 32.81 8.11 -28.48
CA ALA A 197 32.63 7.44 -29.76
C ALA A 197 33.96 6.97 -30.35
N GLU A 198 34.97 7.85 -30.32
CA GLU A 198 36.35 7.55 -30.75
C GLU A 198 36.99 6.44 -29.90
N ALA A 199 36.87 6.52 -28.57
CA ALA A 199 37.46 5.53 -27.65
C ALA A 199 36.83 4.14 -27.75
N LYS A 200 35.54 4.05 -28.09
CA LYS A 200 34.82 2.78 -28.28
C LYS A 200 34.78 2.31 -29.73
N GLY A 201 35.34 3.07 -30.67
CA GLY A 201 35.32 2.75 -32.10
C GLY A 201 33.91 2.73 -32.70
N ILE A 202 32.97 3.51 -32.16
CA ILE A 202 31.59 3.58 -32.62
C ILE A 202 31.32 4.89 -33.37
N ASN A 203 30.29 4.88 -34.23
CA ASN A 203 29.87 6.08 -34.94
C ASN A 203 29.32 7.13 -33.95
N TYR A 204 29.70 8.41 -34.13
CA TYR A 204 29.22 9.54 -33.32
C TYR A 204 27.67 9.63 -33.28
N SER A 205 27.00 9.36 -34.40
CA SER A 205 25.53 9.34 -34.46
C SER A 205 24.92 8.27 -33.56
N LEU A 206 25.53 7.08 -33.51
CA LEU A 206 25.14 5.98 -32.63
C LEU A 206 25.35 6.37 -31.17
N ALA A 207 26.50 6.95 -30.84
CA ALA A 207 26.81 7.42 -29.49
C ALA A 207 25.82 8.49 -29.01
N ARG A 208 25.49 9.45 -29.88
CA ARG A 208 24.49 10.51 -29.59
C ARG A 208 23.10 9.92 -29.38
N LYS A 209 22.68 8.98 -30.22
CA LYS A 209 21.39 8.27 -30.08
C LYS A 209 21.32 7.49 -28.78
N SER A 210 22.37 6.75 -28.42
CA SER A 210 22.44 6.00 -27.16
C SER A 210 22.35 6.93 -25.95
N LYS A 211 23.06 8.07 -25.98
CA LYS A 211 22.94 9.08 -24.91
C LYS A 211 21.51 9.60 -24.78
N GLN A 212 20.89 9.99 -25.89
CA GLN A 212 19.51 10.48 -25.91
C GLN A 212 18.53 9.43 -25.37
N GLN A 213 18.65 8.18 -25.82
CA GLN A 213 17.82 7.07 -25.35
C GLN A 213 17.89 6.90 -23.83
N ILE A 214 19.11 6.88 -23.27
CA ILE A 214 19.32 6.74 -21.83
C ILE A 214 18.69 7.91 -21.06
N LEU A 215 18.87 9.14 -21.54
CA LEU A 215 18.33 10.33 -20.90
C LEU A 215 16.80 10.37 -20.95
N THR A 216 16.19 10.05 -22.09
CA THR A 216 14.74 9.93 -22.21
C THR A 216 14.19 8.87 -21.25
N ASN A 217 14.85 7.70 -21.17
CA ASN A 217 14.43 6.63 -20.25
C ASN A 217 14.57 7.05 -18.78
N LEU A 218 15.65 7.76 -18.44
CA LEU A 218 15.88 8.29 -17.10
C LEU A 218 14.80 9.30 -16.71
N LYS A 219 14.49 10.24 -17.61
CA LYS A 219 13.46 11.29 -17.44
C LYS A 219 12.09 10.65 -17.24
N ALA A 220 11.71 9.71 -18.11
CA ALA A 220 10.47 8.98 -18.03
C ALA A 220 10.30 8.24 -16.69
N CYS A 221 11.33 7.52 -16.24
CA CYS A 221 11.33 6.84 -14.95
C CYS A 221 11.24 7.81 -13.77
N CYS A 222 11.88 8.98 -13.86
CA CYS A 222 11.83 10.01 -12.83
C CYS A 222 10.42 10.59 -12.71
N LEU A 223 9.84 11.04 -13.82
CA LEU A 223 8.50 11.61 -13.88
C LEU A 223 7.44 10.63 -13.39
N LYS A 224 7.48 9.37 -13.82
CA LYS A 224 6.58 8.31 -13.32
C LYS A 224 6.66 8.14 -11.80
N LYS A 225 7.85 8.24 -11.20
CA LYS A 225 8.04 8.13 -9.74
C LYS A 225 7.57 9.35 -8.98
N GLN A 226 7.65 10.52 -9.59
CA GLN A 226 7.08 11.76 -9.03
C GLN A 226 5.55 11.80 -9.16
N GLY A 227 4.95 10.83 -9.88
CA GLY A 227 3.50 10.70 -10.05
C GLY A 227 2.96 11.44 -11.27
N TRP A 228 3.79 11.75 -12.26
CA TRP A 228 3.33 12.29 -13.54
C TRP A 228 2.63 11.20 -14.33
N ALA A 229 1.46 11.55 -14.89
CA ALA A 229 0.67 10.67 -15.75
C ALA A 229 0.25 11.34 -17.08
N ASP A 230 0.24 12.67 -17.13
CA ASP A 230 -0.35 13.49 -18.20
C ASP A 230 0.73 14.22 -19.02
N THR A 231 1.74 13.50 -19.52
CA THR A 231 2.74 14.09 -20.44
C THR A 231 3.42 13.02 -21.30
N PRO A 232 3.69 13.29 -22.59
CA PRO A 232 4.49 12.40 -23.43
C PRO A 232 5.87 12.05 -22.84
N ASP A 233 6.44 12.92 -22.00
CA ASP A 233 7.74 12.71 -21.37
C ASP A 233 7.77 11.52 -20.37
N ILE A 234 6.61 10.97 -19.97
CA ILE A 234 6.57 9.73 -19.17
C ILE A 234 6.93 8.49 -19.99
N LEU A 235 6.95 8.57 -21.31
CA LEU A 235 7.21 7.42 -22.18
C LEU A 235 8.71 7.16 -22.29
N ASP A 236 9.09 5.88 -22.22
CA ASP A 236 10.47 5.52 -22.55
C ASP A 236 10.75 5.78 -24.05
N TYR A 237 12.02 5.86 -24.43
CA TYR A 237 12.44 6.16 -25.78
C TYR A 237 11.84 5.20 -26.82
N ARG A 238 11.71 3.91 -26.49
CA ARG A 238 11.18 2.90 -27.41
C ARG A 238 9.67 3.07 -27.57
N GLN A 239 8.94 3.34 -26.48
CA GLN A 239 7.52 3.64 -26.49
C GLN A 239 7.24 4.90 -27.33
N MET A 240 7.99 5.97 -27.08
CA MET A 240 7.89 7.24 -27.80
C MET A 240 8.08 7.05 -29.31
N VAL A 241 9.16 6.37 -29.73
CA VAL A 241 9.44 6.12 -31.15
C VAL A 241 8.38 5.22 -31.79
N ASN A 242 7.91 4.20 -31.07
CA ASN A 242 6.89 3.29 -31.58
C ASN A 242 5.53 3.99 -31.76
N ILE A 243 5.14 4.86 -30.82
CA ILE A 243 3.91 5.64 -30.90
C ILE A 243 3.95 6.62 -32.06
N LYS A 244 5.07 7.36 -32.24
CA LYS A 244 5.23 8.25 -33.40
C LYS A 244 5.11 7.53 -34.73
N ARG A 245 5.83 6.41 -34.89
CA ARG A 245 5.71 5.56 -36.11
C ARG A 245 4.31 5.01 -36.32
N PHE A 246 3.59 4.76 -35.24
CA PHE A 246 2.21 4.32 -35.31
C PHE A 246 1.29 5.46 -35.78
N PHE A 247 1.50 6.70 -35.33
CA PHE A 247 0.77 7.86 -35.84
C PHE A 247 1.03 8.10 -37.32
N ASP A 248 2.28 7.98 -37.78
CA ASP A 248 2.61 8.12 -39.21
C ASP A 248 1.79 7.12 -40.05
N LYS A 249 1.75 5.85 -39.66
CA LYS A 249 0.94 4.82 -40.33
C LYS A 249 -0.56 5.08 -40.23
N LEU A 250 -1.03 5.50 -39.05
CA LEU A 250 -2.43 5.81 -38.82
C LEU A 250 -2.87 6.95 -39.75
N LEU A 251 -2.01 7.95 -39.94
CA LEU A 251 -2.22 9.07 -40.82
C LEU A 251 -2.22 8.66 -42.29
N GLU A 252 -1.29 7.80 -42.72
CA GLU A 252 -1.29 7.22 -44.07
C GLU A 252 -2.64 6.55 -44.39
N HIS A 253 -3.17 5.75 -43.46
CA HIS A 253 -4.47 5.11 -43.61
C HIS A 253 -5.66 6.08 -43.56
N ALA A 254 -5.58 7.12 -42.72
CA ALA A 254 -6.60 8.17 -42.64
C ALA A 254 -6.73 8.95 -43.96
N ILE A 255 -5.59 9.34 -44.57
CA ILE A 255 -5.56 10.09 -45.83
C ILE A 255 -6.11 9.25 -46.99
N ILE A 256 -5.79 7.95 -47.03
CA ILE A 256 -6.32 7.03 -48.04
C ILE A 256 -7.81 6.74 -47.81
N GLY A 257 -8.28 6.87 -46.56
CA GLY A 257 -9.63 6.49 -46.15
C GLY A 257 -9.82 4.97 -46.05
N ASP A 258 -8.73 4.19 -46.00
CA ASP A 258 -8.77 2.73 -45.88
C ASP A 258 -8.00 2.25 -44.65
N PHE A 259 -8.74 1.69 -43.69
CA PHE A 259 -8.22 1.09 -42.46
C PHE A 259 -8.18 -0.44 -42.51
N SER A 260 -8.42 -1.07 -43.66
CA SER A 260 -8.46 -2.53 -43.82
C SER A 260 -7.20 -3.24 -43.32
N MET A 261 -6.03 -2.62 -43.50
CA MET A 261 -4.71 -3.12 -43.08
C MET A 261 -4.36 -2.84 -41.61
N MET A 262 -5.21 -2.13 -40.87
CA MET A 262 -5.00 -1.80 -39.45
C MET A 262 -5.43 -2.92 -38.49
N PHE A 263 -5.78 -4.11 -39.00
CA PHE A 263 -6.16 -5.27 -38.19
C PHE A 263 -5.06 -5.77 -37.25
N HIS A 264 -3.79 -5.40 -37.51
CA HIS A 264 -2.68 -5.68 -36.60
C HIS A 264 -2.69 -4.80 -35.35
N TYR A 265 -3.33 -3.64 -35.42
CA TYR A 265 -3.41 -2.65 -34.34
C TYR A 265 -4.78 -2.62 -33.68
N ALA A 266 -5.86 -2.94 -34.40
CA ALA A 266 -7.22 -2.86 -33.90
C ALA A 266 -8.04 -4.11 -34.25
N ASP A 267 -8.94 -4.50 -33.35
CA ASP A 267 -9.91 -5.56 -33.63
C ASP A 267 -10.90 -5.07 -34.72
N LYS A 268 -11.40 -6.00 -35.56
CA LYS A 268 -12.30 -5.67 -36.69
C LYS A 268 -13.52 -4.83 -36.29
N ALA A 269 -14.00 -4.99 -35.06
CA ALA A 269 -15.12 -4.22 -34.52
C ALA A 269 -14.83 -2.72 -34.36
N ILE A 270 -13.56 -2.33 -34.18
CA ILE A 270 -13.14 -0.95 -33.92
C ILE A 270 -12.85 -0.20 -35.23
N ILE A 271 -12.49 -0.92 -36.30
CA ILE A 271 -12.12 -0.35 -37.60
C ILE A 271 -13.16 0.67 -38.14
N PRO A 272 -14.49 0.42 -38.08
CA PRO A 272 -15.47 1.41 -38.53
C PRO A 272 -15.45 2.70 -37.69
N SER A 273 -15.24 2.58 -36.37
CA SER A 273 -15.12 3.73 -35.48
C SER A 273 -13.87 4.55 -35.80
N LEU A 274 -12.73 3.88 -36.07
CA LEU A 274 -11.50 4.54 -36.50
C LEU A 274 -11.70 5.31 -37.80
N ALA A 275 -12.27 4.68 -38.83
CA ALA A 275 -12.55 5.32 -40.11
C ALA A 275 -13.46 6.55 -39.96
N LYS A 276 -14.48 6.46 -39.08
CA LYS A 276 -15.36 7.59 -38.78
C LYS A 276 -14.62 8.72 -38.05
N CYS A 277 -13.83 8.39 -37.03
CA CYS A 277 -13.14 9.39 -36.22
C CYS A 277 -12.10 10.17 -37.03
N PHE A 278 -11.34 9.48 -37.88
CA PHE A 278 -10.29 10.06 -38.71
C PHE A 278 -10.79 10.60 -40.06
N SER A 279 -12.10 10.62 -40.30
CA SER A 279 -12.68 11.16 -41.53
C SER A 279 -12.37 12.65 -41.65
N GLY A 280 -11.58 13.03 -42.67
CA GLY A 280 -11.18 14.41 -42.92
C GLY A 280 -9.95 14.87 -42.15
N PHE A 281 -9.32 13.97 -41.39
CA PHE A 281 -8.06 14.21 -40.69
C PHE A 281 -6.88 14.24 -41.68
N LYS A 282 -6.04 15.26 -41.62
CA LYS A 282 -4.98 15.56 -42.60
C LYS A 282 -3.58 15.45 -42.03
N GLU A 283 -3.38 15.85 -40.78
CA GLU A 283 -2.10 15.78 -40.10
C GLU A 283 -2.23 15.67 -38.58
N VAL A 284 -1.17 15.21 -37.92
CA VAL A 284 -1.05 15.25 -36.46
C VAL A 284 -0.28 16.50 -36.09
N SER A 285 -0.99 17.57 -35.76
CA SER A 285 -0.38 18.86 -35.41
C SER A 285 0.16 18.85 -33.98
N ASP A 286 -0.57 18.23 -33.04
CA ASP A 286 -0.10 18.00 -31.67
C ASP A 286 -0.72 16.73 -31.06
N TRP A 287 -0.11 16.21 -29.99
CA TRP A 287 -0.64 15.09 -29.25
C TRP A 287 -0.24 15.08 -27.76
N GLY A 288 -1.18 14.60 -26.94
CA GLY A 288 -1.00 14.35 -25.52
C GLY A 288 -1.19 12.88 -25.18
N ILE A 289 -0.76 12.50 -23.97
CA ILE A 289 -1.00 11.16 -23.45
C ILE A 289 -1.25 11.18 -21.95
N HIS A 290 -2.19 10.35 -21.52
CA HIS A 290 -2.46 10.02 -20.14
C HIS A 290 -2.16 8.54 -19.88
N MET A 291 -1.45 8.22 -18.81
CA MET A 291 -1.21 6.84 -18.39
C MET A 291 -2.19 6.44 -17.28
N ASN A 292 -3.05 5.47 -17.58
CA ASN A 292 -4.01 4.92 -16.63
C ASN A 292 -3.33 4.01 -15.59
N PRO A 293 -3.92 3.84 -14.39
CA PRO A 293 -3.36 2.95 -13.35
C PRO A 293 -3.23 1.48 -13.75
N ASP A 294 -4.03 1.03 -14.72
CA ASP A 294 -3.98 -0.34 -15.27
C ASP A 294 -2.85 -0.54 -16.31
N GLY A 295 -2.11 0.53 -16.63
CA GLY A 295 -1.03 0.53 -17.61
C GLY A 295 -1.49 0.74 -19.05
N SER A 296 -2.78 1.00 -19.30
CA SER A 296 -3.26 1.52 -20.58
C SER A 296 -2.95 3.00 -20.73
N PHE A 297 -3.03 3.50 -21.96
CA PHE A 297 -2.81 4.91 -22.26
C PHE A 297 -4.00 5.49 -23.00
N GLU A 298 -4.40 6.70 -22.62
CA GLU A 298 -5.28 7.53 -23.44
C GLU A 298 -4.42 8.52 -24.23
N VAL A 299 -4.56 8.48 -25.54
CA VAL A 299 -3.83 9.33 -26.47
C VAL A 299 -4.80 10.36 -27.03
N TYR A 300 -4.41 11.61 -26.93
CA TYR A 300 -5.16 12.75 -27.45
C TYR A 300 -4.42 13.24 -28.68
N ILE A 301 -5.06 13.25 -29.84
CA ILE A 301 -4.46 13.66 -31.11
C ILE A 301 -5.25 14.84 -31.65
N ILE A 302 -4.56 15.88 -32.09
CA ILE A 302 -5.15 17.13 -32.56
C ILE A 302 -4.66 17.41 -33.99
N ASP A 303 -5.61 17.72 -34.88
CA ASP A 303 -5.38 18.27 -36.21
C ASP A 303 -5.92 19.70 -36.25
N ILE A 304 -5.04 20.68 -36.46
CA ILE A 304 -5.39 22.10 -36.56
C ILE A 304 -5.36 22.63 -38.00
N THR A 305 -5.36 21.75 -39.01
CA THR A 305 -5.38 22.19 -40.43
C THR A 305 -6.54 23.13 -40.75
N ASN A 306 -7.64 23.01 -40.00
CA ASN A 306 -8.70 24.01 -39.96
C ASN A 306 -8.70 24.68 -38.58
N GLU A 307 -8.09 25.86 -38.46
CA GLU A 307 -7.96 26.60 -37.20
C GLU A 307 -9.32 26.93 -36.57
N ASP A 308 -10.34 27.18 -37.39
CA ASP A 308 -11.69 27.50 -36.92
C ASP A 308 -12.45 26.26 -36.40
N ASN A 309 -12.02 25.06 -36.81
CA ASN A 309 -12.66 23.81 -36.41
C ASN A 309 -11.64 22.66 -36.33
N PRO A 310 -10.75 22.69 -35.31
CA PRO A 310 -9.75 21.65 -35.12
C PRO A 310 -10.41 20.33 -34.79
N THR A 311 -9.87 19.25 -35.34
CA THR A 311 -10.38 17.89 -35.09
C THR A 311 -9.59 17.28 -33.94
N THR A 312 -10.29 16.84 -32.90
CA THR A 312 -9.68 16.22 -31.72
C THR A 312 -10.17 14.79 -31.56
N ILE A 313 -9.22 13.87 -31.39
CA ILE A 313 -9.48 12.43 -31.27
C ILE A 313 -8.89 11.93 -29.96
N ASN A 314 -9.68 11.16 -29.21
CA ASN A 314 -9.20 10.38 -28.07
C ASN A 314 -9.15 8.90 -28.47
N MET A 315 -7.97 8.31 -28.31
CA MET A 315 -7.71 6.90 -28.56
C MET A 315 -7.16 6.22 -27.31
N ALA A 316 -7.84 5.17 -26.85
CA ALA A 316 -7.32 4.31 -25.80
C ALA A 316 -6.45 3.20 -26.42
N ILE A 317 -5.20 3.09 -25.97
CA ILE A 317 -4.24 2.09 -26.44
C ILE A 317 -3.62 1.29 -25.29
N THR A 318 -3.17 0.07 -25.58
CA THR A 318 -2.29 -0.71 -24.70
C THR A 318 -0.98 -1.02 -25.39
N LEU A 319 0.08 -1.12 -24.59
CA LEU A 319 1.41 -1.56 -25.02
C LEU A 319 1.72 -2.90 -24.37
N ASN A 320 2.04 -3.93 -25.17
CA ASN A 320 2.51 -5.19 -24.62
C ASN A 320 4.02 -5.12 -24.24
N LYS A 321 4.58 -6.21 -23.69
CA LYS A 321 6.00 -6.28 -23.30
C LYS A 321 7.00 -6.01 -24.44
N ALA A 322 6.59 -6.22 -25.69
CA ALA A 322 7.40 -5.94 -26.87
C ALA A 322 7.11 -4.55 -27.48
N ASN A 323 6.33 -3.71 -26.78
CA ASN A 323 5.86 -2.39 -27.20
C ASN A 323 5.04 -2.43 -28.51
N TYR A 324 4.29 -3.50 -28.74
CA TYR A 324 3.24 -3.50 -29.76
C TYR A 324 2.02 -2.76 -29.24
N ILE A 325 1.50 -1.87 -30.07
CA ILE A 325 0.33 -1.04 -29.81
C ILE A 325 -0.93 -1.82 -30.20
N LYS A 326 -1.90 -1.87 -29.28
CA LYS A 326 -3.26 -2.31 -29.58
C LYS A 326 -4.26 -1.21 -29.22
N ILE A 327 -5.11 -0.85 -30.17
CA ILE A 327 -6.21 0.11 -30.02
C ILE A 327 -7.38 -0.61 -29.35
N ILE A 328 -7.87 -0.01 -28.26
CA ILE A 328 -9.00 -0.51 -27.47
C ILE A 328 -10.26 0.25 -27.82
N ASN A 329 -10.15 1.57 -27.97
CA ASN A 329 -11.26 2.45 -28.27
C ASN A 329 -10.77 3.69 -29.02
N CYS A 330 -11.65 4.30 -29.82
CA CYS A 330 -11.41 5.55 -30.52
C CYS A 330 -12.71 6.34 -30.63
N ARG A 331 -12.67 7.62 -30.22
CA ARG A 331 -13.79 8.56 -30.29
C ARG A 331 -13.33 9.95 -30.67
N ASN A 332 -14.20 10.70 -31.36
CA ASN A 332 -14.02 12.14 -31.53
C ASN A 332 -14.41 12.86 -30.25
N LEU A 333 -13.67 13.90 -29.92
CA LEU A 333 -14.01 14.83 -28.86
C LEU A 333 -14.71 16.04 -29.47
N GLU A 334 -15.71 16.55 -28.78
CA GLU A 334 -16.36 17.80 -29.14
C GLU A 334 -15.53 18.96 -28.58
N LEU A 335 -15.13 19.87 -29.47
CA LEU A 335 -14.43 21.08 -29.08
C LEU A 335 -15.39 22.00 -28.33
N MET A 336 -15.07 22.32 -27.08
CA MET A 336 -15.89 23.23 -26.28
C MET A 336 -15.67 24.69 -26.69
N ALA A 337 -14.42 25.09 -26.85
CA ALA A 337 -14.02 26.43 -27.28
C ALA A 337 -12.52 26.50 -27.59
N ILE A 338 -12.10 27.59 -28.24
CA ILE A 338 -10.70 27.95 -28.50
C ILE A 338 -10.40 29.22 -27.71
N ILE A 339 -9.39 29.20 -26.85
CA ILE A 339 -8.95 30.36 -26.07
C ILE A 339 -7.63 30.85 -26.66
N PRO A 340 -7.54 32.12 -27.10
CA PRO A 340 -6.29 32.72 -27.53
C PRO A 340 -5.22 32.71 -26.42
N GLU A 341 -3.96 32.45 -26.80
CA GLU A 341 -2.84 32.33 -25.86
C GLU A 341 -2.60 33.62 -25.05
N ASP A 342 -2.86 34.78 -25.65
CA ASP A 342 -2.75 36.10 -25.02
C ASP A 342 -3.80 36.34 -23.92
N VAL A 343 -4.92 35.60 -23.95
CA VAL A 343 -5.99 35.68 -22.95
C VAL A 343 -5.76 34.70 -21.80
N LEU A 344 -5.33 33.48 -22.11
CA LEU A 344 -5.21 32.39 -21.12
C LEU A 344 -3.98 32.55 -20.21
N GLY A 345 -2.87 33.05 -20.75
CA GLY A 345 -1.58 33.03 -20.07
C GLY A 345 -1.09 31.60 -19.78
N PRO A 346 -0.05 31.44 -18.93
CA PRO A 346 0.49 30.12 -18.61
C PRO A 346 -0.51 29.30 -17.77
N LEU A 347 -0.88 28.12 -18.27
CA LEU A 347 -1.76 27.20 -17.56
C LEU A 347 -1.13 26.69 -16.26
N PRO A 348 -1.87 26.67 -15.13
CA PRO A 348 -1.39 26.05 -13.91
C PRO A 348 -1.45 24.52 -14.07
N LEU A 349 -0.28 23.93 -14.33
CA LEU A 349 -0.12 22.49 -14.49
C LEU A 349 0.46 21.88 -13.21
N GLU A 350 -0.22 20.87 -12.67
CA GLU A 350 0.33 20.00 -11.63
C GLU A 350 0.51 18.60 -12.20
N LYS A 351 1.77 18.16 -12.29
CA LYS A 351 2.14 16.82 -12.82
C LYS A 351 1.60 16.50 -14.22
N GLY A 352 1.48 17.54 -15.05
CA GLY A 352 1.00 17.48 -16.43
C GLY A 352 -0.50 17.72 -16.56
N ARG A 353 -1.23 17.79 -15.43
CA ARG A 353 -2.67 18.00 -15.42
C ARG A 353 -2.99 19.47 -15.15
N CYS A 354 -3.89 20.03 -15.96
CA CYS A 354 -4.46 21.35 -15.67
C CYS A 354 -5.24 21.30 -14.36
N THR A 355 -4.93 22.20 -13.43
CA THR A 355 -5.59 22.29 -12.12
C THR A 355 -6.84 23.16 -12.15
N LEU A 356 -7.07 23.88 -13.26
CA LEU A 356 -8.28 24.67 -13.44
C LEU A 356 -9.50 23.76 -13.56
N SER A 357 -10.57 24.11 -12.84
CA SER A 357 -11.88 23.51 -13.04
C SER A 357 -12.49 23.97 -14.37
N LEU A 358 -13.48 23.24 -14.86
CA LEU A 358 -14.20 23.61 -16.07
C LEU A 358 -14.87 25.00 -15.95
N ASP A 359 -15.36 25.36 -14.76
CA ASP A 359 -15.95 26.69 -14.52
C ASP A 359 -14.89 27.80 -14.54
N GLN A 360 -13.67 27.51 -14.07
CA GLN A 360 -12.55 28.45 -14.18
C GLN A 360 -12.10 28.61 -15.63
N ILE A 361 -12.05 27.53 -16.41
CA ILE A 361 -11.74 27.59 -17.85
C ILE A 361 -12.80 28.40 -18.61
N LYS A 362 -14.07 28.23 -18.26
CA LYS A 362 -15.17 29.02 -18.84
C LYS A 362 -15.07 30.51 -18.58
N ALA A 363 -14.36 30.94 -17.53
CA ALA A 363 -14.16 32.37 -17.28
C ALA A 363 -13.22 33.05 -18.30
N TYR A 364 -12.51 32.27 -19.12
CA TYR A 364 -11.67 32.73 -20.22
C TYR A 364 -12.37 32.68 -21.59
N LEU A 365 -13.61 32.17 -21.65
CA LEU A 365 -14.48 32.15 -22.82
C LEU A 365 -15.36 33.38 -22.84
#